data_AF-A0A6A4J9E6-F1
#
_entry.id   AF-A0A6A4J9E6-F1
#
_cell.length_a   1.000
_cell.length_b   1.000
_cell.length_c   1.000
_cell.angle_alpha   90.00
_cell.angle_beta   90.00
_cell.angle_gamma   90.00
#
_symmetry.space_group_name_H-M   'P 1'
#
loop_
_entity.id
_entity.type
_entity.pdbx_description
1 polymer ?
#
loop_
_entity_poly.entity_id
_entity_poly.type
_entity_poly.pdbx_seq_one_letter_code
_entity_poly.pdbx_strand_id
1 'polypeptide(L)'
;MGYLHPTWVVIVFVLAWLATFDSRPLTDKQITMLKRNIENWDSAPKVEKICEGKVWRKSNITTFKFRYDSPSGALCDAEYKIKVDKDNAKMTQHRFECTEVPAEDPEEEDFD
;
A
#
# COMPACT_ATOMS: atom_id res chain seq x y z
N MET A 1 -36.67 3.82 -33.04
CA MET A 1 -36.55 3.17 -31.72
C MET A 1 -35.37 2.22 -31.79
N GLY A 2 -34.19 2.67 -31.38
CA GLY A 2 -32.95 1.89 -31.45
C GLY A 2 -32.88 0.94 -30.26
N TYR A 3 -32.97 -0.37 -30.52
CA TYR A 3 -32.77 -1.39 -29.50
C TYR A 3 -31.29 -1.41 -29.10
N LEU A 4 -30.98 -1.07 -27.85
CA LEU A 4 -29.67 -1.34 -27.27
C LEU A 4 -29.48 -2.87 -27.25
N HIS A 5 -28.43 -3.33 -27.92
CA HIS A 5 -28.07 -4.74 -27.97
C HIS A 5 -27.78 -5.27 -26.55
N PRO A 6 -28.34 -6.43 -26.15
CA PRO A 6 -28.25 -6.94 -24.77
C PRO A 6 -26.81 -7.20 -24.30
N THR A 7 -25.88 -7.37 -25.24
CA THR A 7 -24.44 -7.53 -24.97
C THR A 7 -23.80 -6.29 -24.33
N TRP A 8 -24.24 -5.08 -24.69
CA TRP A 8 -23.71 -3.85 -24.10
C TRP A 8 -24.13 -3.69 -22.64
N VAL A 9 -25.35 -4.11 -22.29
CA VAL A 9 -25.85 -4.10 -20.91
C VAL A 9 -25.02 -5.05 -20.04
N VAL A 10 -24.72 -6.26 -20.54
CA VAL A 10 -23.90 -7.23 -19.80
C VAL A 10 -22.47 -6.72 -19.59
N ILE A 11 -21.86 -6.10 -20.61
CA ILE A 11 -20.51 -5.51 -20.49
C ILE A 11 -20.47 -4.38 -19.45
N VAL A 12 -21.48 -3.49 -19.45
CA VAL A 12 -21.58 -2.42 -18.45
C VAL A 12 -21.73 -2.98 -17.03
N PHE A 13 -22.52 -4.05 -16.85
CA PHE A 13 -22.67 -4.72 -15.55
C PHE A 13 -21.38 -5.41 -15.07
N VAL A 14 -20.62 -6.05 -15.97
CA VAL A 14 -19.34 -6.69 -15.64
C VAL A 14 -18.26 -5.65 -15.28
N LEU A 15 -18.21 -4.54 -16.02
CA LEU A 15 -17.27 -3.44 -15.73
C LEU A 15 -17.61 -2.72 -14.42
N ALA A 16 -18.90 -2.54 -14.10
CA ALA A 16 -19.33 -1.96 -12.83
C ALA A 16 -18.96 -2.84 -11.61
N TRP A 17 -18.93 -4.16 -11.77
CA TRP A 17 -18.53 -5.10 -10.71
C TRP A 17 -17.04 -5.08 -10.37
N LEU A 18 -16.18 -4.64 -11.29
CA LEU A 18 -14.72 -4.61 -11.08
C LEU A 18 -14.23 -3.33 -10.36
N ALA A 19 -15.07 -2.29 -10.28
CA ALA A 19 -14.63 -0.96 -9.87
C ALA A 19 -14.63 -0.68 -8.36
N THR A 20 -15.03 -1.63 -7.50
CA THR A 20 -15.13 -1.39 -6.04
C THR A 20 -13.98 -2.01 -5.24
N PHE A 21 -12.74 -1.77 -5.67
CA PHE A 21 -11.59 -1.92 -4.77
C PHE A 21 -11.48 -0.67 -3.90
N ASP A 22 -12.18 -0.68 -2.76
CA ASP A 22 -12.16 0.38 -1.75
C ASP A 22 -10.79 0.40 -1.05
N SER A 23 -9.83 1.14 -1.61
CA SER A 23 -8.55 1.44 -0.97
C SER A 23 -8.72 2.65 -0.06
N ARG A 24 -8.45 2.50 1.23
CA ARG A 24 -8.56 3.58 2.21
C ARG A 24 -7.19 4.10 2.62
N PRO A 25 -7.06 5.39 2.94
CA PRO A 25 -5.85 5.90 3.57
C PRO A 25 -5.65 5.23 4.93
N LEU A 26 -4.40 5.15 5.37
CA LEU A 26 -4.08 4.67 6.71
C LEU A 26 -4.58 5.64 7.78
N THR A 27 -5.12 5.08 8.85
CA THR A 27 -5.47 5.83 10.08
C THR A 27 -4.29 5.87 11.05
N ASP A 28 -4.24 6.85 11.96
CA ASP A 28 -3.16 7.00 12.94
C ASP A 28 -2.95 5.75 13.82
N LYS A 29 -4.04 5.05 14.15
CA LYS A 29 -4.00 3.78 14.88
C LYS A 29 -3.30 2.69 14.07
N GLN A 30 -3.56 2.61 12.77
CA GLN A 30 -2.90 1.66 11.87
C GLN A 30 -1.43 2.03 11.68
N ILE A 31 -1.11 3.31 11.52
CA ILE A 31 0.28 3.81 11.44
C ILE A 31 1.06 3.39 12.68
N THR A 32 0.50 3.61 13.87
CA THR A 32 1.15 3.22 15.14
C THR A 32 1.35 1.71 15.24
N MET A 33 0.36 0.92 14.80
CA MET A 33 0.47 -0.55 14.76
C MET A 33 1.53 -1.02 13.76
N LEU A 34 1.60 -0.39 12.58
CA LEU A 34 2.60 -0.70 11.56
C LEU A 34 4.01 -0.38 12.06
N LYS A 35 4.23 0.81 12.66
CA LYS A 35 5.53 1.18 13.26
C LYS A 35 6.03 0.12 14.24
N ARG A 36 5.18 -0.32 15.17
CA ARG A 36 5.52 -1.39 16.12
C ARG A 36 5.80 -2.72 15.45
N ASN A 37 5.06 -3.08 14.40
CA ASN A 37 5.29 -4.35 13.70
C ASN A 37 6.62 -4.34 12.94
N ILE A 38 6.99 -3.22 12.32
CA ILE A 38 8.24 -3.09 11.55
C ILE A 38 9.46 -3.20 12.47
N GLU A 39 9.38 -2.69 13.69
CA GLU A 39 10.42 -2.90 14.72
C GLU A 39 10.66 -4.39 15.04
N ASN A 40 9.70 -5.26 14.76
CA ASN A 40 9.80 -6.71 14.94
C ASN A 40 10.17 -7.45 13.64
N TRP A 41 10.37 -6.76 12.52
CA TRP A 41 10.76 -7.41 11.26
C TRP A 41 12.28 -7.58 11.23
N ASP A 42 12.71 -8.80 10.93
CA ASP A 42 14.12 -9.07 10.71
C ASP A 42 14.64 -8.23 9.53
N SER A 43 15.74 -7.52 9.76
CA SER A 43 16.44 -6.69 8.77
C SER A 43 15.73 -5.41 8.31
N ALA A 44 14.57 -5.05 8.87
CA ALA A 44 13.91 -3.79 8.51
C ALA A 44 14.57 -2.59 9.23
N PRO A 45 14.83 -1.46 8.53
CA PRO A 45 15.31 -0.26 9.18
C PRO A 45 14.22 0.36 10.07
N LYS A 46 14.66 1.10 11.10
CA LYS A 46 13.75 1.83 11.99
C LYS A 46 12.89 2.80 11.19
N VAL A 47 11.66 2.98 11.64
CA VAL A 47 10.71 3.89 11.03
C VAL A 47 10.81 5.25 11.69
N GLU A 48 11.30 6.24 10.96
CA GLU A 48 11.24 7.63 11.41
C GLU A 48 9.82 8.18 11.17
N LYS A 49 9.40 8.17 9.90
CA LYS A 49 8.12 8.72 9.47
C LYS A 49 7.46 7.82 8.43
N ILE A 50 6.14 7.64 8.52
CA ILE A 50 5.37 7.02 7.43
C ILE A 50 4.86 8.18 6.56
N CYS A 51 5.27 8.20 5.30
CA CYS A 51 4.98 9.28 4.35
C CYS A 51 3.60 9.11 3.74
N GLU A 52 3.29 7.89 3.32
CA GLU A 52 2.04 7.55 2.67
C GLU A 52 1.71 6.08 2.90
N GLY A 53 0.42 5.75 2.83
CA GLY A 53 0.04 4.36 2.77
C GLY A 53 -1.45 4.16 2.57
N LYS A 54 -1.77 2.97 2.07
CA LYS A 54 -3.12 2.54 1.76
C LYS A 54 -3.37 1.18 2.38
N VAL A 55 -4.59 0.98 2.81
CA VAL A 55 -5.10 -0.30 3.27
C VAL A 55 -6.24 -0.72 2.37
N TRP A 56 -6.24 -1.98 1.97
CA TRP A 56 -7.38 -2.59 1.30
C TRP A 56 -7.62 -3.97 1.88
N ARG A 57 -8.89 -4.37 1.87
CA ARG A 57 -9.30 -5.69 2.32
C ARG A 57 -9.88 -6.44 1.14
N LYS A 58 -9.33 -7.62 0.86
CA LYS A 58 -9.84 -8.55 -0.14
C LYS A 58 -10.22 -9.84 0.58
N SER A 59 -11.53 -10.09 0.71
CA SER A 59 -12.05 -11.26 1.43
C SER A 59 -11.48 -11.34 2.87
N ASN A 60 -10.68 -12.37 3.15
CA ASN A 60 -10.06 -12.62 4.45
C ASN A 60 -8.63 -12.07 4.58
N ILE A 61 -8.17 -11.29 3.60
CA ILE A 61 -6.82 -10.73 3.56
C ILE A 61 -6.91 -9.21 3.68
N THR A 62 -6.25 -8.65 4.69
CA THR A 62 -6.02 -7.21 4.82
C THR A 62 -4.60 -6.92 4.38
N THR A 63 -4.43 -6.06 3.39
CA THR A 63 -3.11 -5.64 2.91
C THR A 63 -2.90 -4.17 3.22
N PHE A 64 -1.74 -3.87 3.79
CA PHE A 64 -1.25 -2.53 4.06
C PHE A 64 -0.04 -2.32 3.16
N LYS A 65 -0.06 -1.29 2.32
CA LYS A 65 1.11 -0.86 1.55
C LYS A 65 1.43 0.56 1.93
N PHE A 66 2.66 0.82 2.35
CA PHE A 66 3.05 2.11 2.88
C PHE A 66 4.52 2.37 2.62
N ARG A 67 4.85 3.65 2.54
CA ARG A 67 6.20 4.16 2.35
C ARG A 67 6.65 4.87 3.62
N TYR A 68 7.88 4.61 4.04
CA TYR A 68 8.42 5.20 5.25
C TYR A 68 9.88 5.62 5.11
N ASP A 69 10.24 6.67 5.82
CA ASP A 69 11.60 7.17 5.95
C ASP A 69 12.34 6.36 7.01
N SER A 70 13.56 5.97 6.67
CA SER A 70 14.53 5.43 7.59
C SER A 70 15.45 6.54 8.12
N PRO A 71 16.02 6.39 9.34
CA PRO A 71 16.93 7.38 9.91
C PRO A 71 18.23 7.57 9.12
N SER A 72 18.53 6.67 8.17
CA SER A 72 19.64 6.81 7.23
C SER A 72 19.30 7.69 6.02
N GLY A 73 18.09 8.23 5.94
CA GLY A 73 17.60 9.01 4.79
C GLY A 73 17.15 8.16 3.60
N ALA A 74 17.10 6.84 3.73
CA ALA A 74 16.57 5.96 2.69
C ALA A 74 15.04 5.86 2.77
N LEU A 75 14.38 5.83 1.61
CA LEU A 75 12.94 5.63 1.48
C LEU A 75 12.65 4.13 1.34
N CYS A 76 11.81 3.60 2.22
CA CYS A 76 11.44 2.20 2.24
C CYS A 76 9.97 2.00 1.86
N ASP A 77 9.74 1.22 0.82
CA ASP A 77 8.42 0.73 0.42
C ASP A 77 8.14 -0.60 1.11
N ALA A 78 7.12 -0.66 1.96
CA ALA A 78 6.73 -1.85 2.70
C ALA A 78 5.31 -2.31 2.39
N GLU A 79 5.15 -3.63 2.43
CA GLU A 79 3.88 -4.33 2.27
C GLU A 79 3.69 -5.30 3.42
N TYR A 80 2.56 -5.18 4.11
CA TYR A 80 2.17 -6.03 5.22
C TYR A 80 0.80 -6.65 4.95
N LYS A 81 0.70 -7.98 5.01
CA LYS A 81 -0.52 -8.74 4.77
C LYS A 81 -0.92 -9.51 6.01
N ILE A 82 -2.18 -9.37 6.39
CA ILE A 82 -2.81 -10.13 7.47
C ILE A 82 -3.89 -11.00 6.84
N LYS A 83 -3.69 -12.32 6.85
CA LYS A 83 -4.69 -13.31 6.45
C LYS A 83 -5.33 -13.90 7.71
N VAL A 84 -6.65 -13.94 7.74
CA VAL A 84 -7.42 -14.59 8.81
C VAL A 84 -7.98 -15.90 8.25
N ASP A 85 -7.66 -17.02 8.90
CA ASP A 85 -8.22 -18.33 8.52
C ASP A 85 -9.61 -18.55 9.15
N LYS A 86 -10.29 -19.64 8.76
CA LYS A 86 -11.62 -20.00 9.25
C LYS A 86 -11.66 -20.22 10.76
N ASP A 87 -10.56 -20.66 11.34
CA ASP A 87 -10.39 -20.85 12.78
C ASP A 87 -10.00 -19.56 13.54
N ASN A 88 -10.10 -18.39 12.89
CA ASN A 88 -9.62 -17.10 13.39
C ASN A 88 -8.10 -17.01 13.61
N ALA A 89 -7.33 -17.99 13.10
CA ALA A 89 -5.87 -17.93 13.09
C ALA A 89 -5.38 -16.78 12.20
N LYS A 90 -4.42 -15.98 12.69
CA LYS A 90 -3.84 -14.85 11.95
C LYS A 90 -2.49 -15.25 11.38
N MET A 91 -2.38 -15.29 10.06
CA MET A 91 -1.11 -15.41 9.35
C MET A 91 -0.67 -14.03 8.88
N THR A 92 0.57 -13.66 9.18
CA THR A 92 1.15 -12.38 8.78
C THR A 92 2.26 -12.61 7.76
N GLN A 93 2.31 -11.77 6.73
CA GLN A 93 3.40 -11.74 5.76
C GLN A 93 3.87 -10.29 5.62
N HIS A 94 5.18 -10.08 5.54
CA HIS A 94 5.77 -8.77 5.36
C HIS A 94 6.83 -8.81 4.26
N ARG A 95 6.98 -7.69 3.55
CA ARG A 95 8.05 -7.43 2.60
C ARG A 95 8.39 -5.94 2.67
N PHE A 96 9.66 -5.61 2.58
CA PHE A 96 10.11 -4.23 2.46
C PHE A 96 11.25 -4.16 1.46
N GLU A 97 11.32 -3.04 0.74
CA GLU A 97 12.41 -2.70 -0.16
C GLU A 97 12.79 -1.25 0.12
N CYS A 98 14.07 -1.00 0.37
CA CYS A 98 14.59 0.34 0.64
C CYS A 98 15.41 0.80 -0.56
N THR A 99 15.08 1.99 -1.04
CA THR A 99 15.83 2.69 -2.08
C THR A 99 16.52 3.86 -1.41
N GLU A 100 17.86 3.88 -1.50
CA GLU A 100 18.62 5.08 -1.16
C GLU A 100 18.25 6.13 -2.20
N VAL A 101 17.70 7.26 -1.77
CA VAL A 101 17.43 8.38 -2.66
C VAL A 101 18.78 8.97 -3.01
N PRO A 102 19.27 8.88 -4.26
CA PRO A 102 20.44 9.65 -4.63
C PRO A 102 20.06 11.12 -4.46
N ALA A 103 20.88 11.87 -3.73
CA ALA A 103 20.72 13.32 -3.66
C ALA A 103 20.74 13.82 -5.10
N GLU A 104 19.63 14.39 -5.58
CA GLU A 104 19.63 15.11 -6.84
C GLU A 104 20.60 16.28 -6.65
N ASP A 105 21.75 16.21 -7.33
CA ASP A 105 22.62 17.38 -7.50
C ASP A 105 21.72 18.50 -8.06
N PRO A 106 21.71 19.70 -7.46
CA PRO A 106 20.92 20.79 -8.00
C PRO A 106 21.44 21.08 -9.42
N GLU A 107 20.61 20.83 -10.44
CA GLU A 107 20.85 21.32 -11.79
C GLU A 107 21.00 22.84 -11.69
N GLU A 108 22.22 23.33 -11.88
CA GLU A 108 22.51 24.75 -12.01
C GLU A 108 21.72 25.28 -13.21
N GLU A 109 20.65 26.02 -12.96
CA GLU A 109 19.94 26.77 -13.99
C GLU A 109 20.89 27.85 -14.54
N ASP A 110 21.45 27.58 -15.72
CA ASP A 110 22.18 28.53 -16.55
C ASP A 110 21.19 29.62 -17.02
N PHE A 111 21.30 30.80 -16.41
CA PHE A 111 20.60 32.02 -16.84
C PHE A 111 21.38 32.64 -18.01
N ASP A 112 20.93 32.39 -19.24
CA ASP A 112 21.31 33.14 -20.45
C ASP A 112 20.60 34.51 -20.51
#